data_AF-A0A286TFG7-F1
#
_entry.id   AF-A0A286TFG7-F1
#
_cell.length_a   1.000
_cell.length_b   1.000
_cell.length_c   1.000
_cell.angle_alpha   90.00
_cell.angle_beta   90.00
_cell.angle_gamma   90.00
#
_symmetry.space_group_name_H-M   'P 1'
#
loop_
_entity.id
_entity.type
_entity.pdbx_description
1 polymer ?
#
loop_
_entity_poly.entity_id
_entity_poly.type
_entity_poly.pdbx_seq_one_letter_code
_entity_poly.pdbx_strand_id
1 'polypeptide(L)'
;MTSYANTISFPLHTPGRTTKASPADVRRNNRSLVFGLLFPNGQLSRADLGRQTGLSRVAISGVANSMLDEGLICESGFDVNASSKGKRGTLLSIDTSRLHIISVDLSQEHLAQGAVTDLLGTPQQRMEMALGPDNDINADMIVQLVDQLRTDIDADTIIGIGIAATGVVEDGVIRESTVLGWRDLDLRGMLERRFGFPVTISNDVVCSMLAERFFGHGDKSMLFIKIDRGIGAATLIDDVTVIGQNHAGGEIGHISLDPEWGCCVRAASAGAWRRWSHRR
;
A
#
# COMPACT_ATOMS: atom_id res chain seq x y z
N MET A 1 17.08 22.10 -24.45
CA MET A 1 16.80 21.53 -23.11
C MET A 1 15.80 20.41 -23.30
N THR A 2 16.30 19.18 -23.32
CA THR A 2 15.58 17.98 -23.72
C THR A 2 14.71 17.50 -22.56
N SER A 3 13.39 17.44 -22.78
CA SER A 3 12.40 16.94 -21.82
C SER A 3 12.50 15.42 -21.75
N TYR A 4 12.84 14.89 -20.57
CA TYR A 4 12.69 13.47 -20.26
C TYR A 4 11.25 13.25 -19.78
N ALA A 5 10.45 12.56 -20.59
CA ALA A 5 9.17 12.02 -20.18
C ALA A 5 9.42 10.78 -19.32
N ASN A 6 9.38 10.92 -17.99
CA ASN A 6 9.40 9.79 -17.07
C ASN A 6 8.00 9.16 -17.02
N THR A 7 7.81 8.07 -17.74
CA THR A 7 6.65 7.18 -17.60
C THR A 7 6.88 6.32 -16.35
N ILE A 8 6.23 6.67 -15.24
CA ILE A 8 6.30 5.90 -13.99
C ILE A 8 5.30 4.74 -14.11
N SER A 9 5.82 3.52 -14.26
CA SER A 9 5.07 2.28 -14.15
C SER A 9 5.17 1.80 -12.70
N PHE A 10 4.05 1.50 -12.05
CA PHE A 10 4.03 0.83 -10.75
C PHE A 10 4.57 -0.60 -10.91
N PRO A 11 5.74 -0.96 -10.36
CA PRO A 11 6.21 -2.33 -10.43
C PRO A 11 5.65 -3.09 -9.22
N LEU A 12 4.49 -3.72 -9.38
CA LEU A 12 4.13 -4.91 -8.59
C LEU A 12 4.81 -6.18 -9.17
N HIS A 13 5.97 -6.03 -9.82
CA HIS A 13 6.71 -7.14 -10.39
C HIS A 13 8.20 -6.80 -10.51
N THR A 14 9.04 -7.63 -9.89
CA THR A 14 10.49 -7.60 -10.05
C THR A 14 10.86 -7.89 -11.51
N PRO A 15 11.60 -7.03 -12.23
CA PRO A 15 11.86 -7.24 -13.65
C PRO A 15 12.95 -8.30 -13.85
N GLY A 16 12.52 -9.51 -14.22
CA GLY A 16 13.36 -10.54 -14.81
C GLY A 16 12.82 -10.95 -16.18
N ARG A 17 13.59 -10.72 -17.25
CA ARG A 17 13.37 -11.03 -18.68
C ARG A 17 12.51 -10.07 -19.51
N THR A 18 13.15 -9.50 -20.52
CA THR A 18 12.57 -8.77 -21.66
C THR A 18 11.85 -9.71 -22.64
N THR A 19 10.67 -10.19 -22.27
CA THR A 19 9.68 -10.70 -23.24
C THR A 19 8.93 -9.53 -23.86
N LYS A 20 8.62 -9.58 -25.18
CA LYS A 20 7.76 -8.59 -25.83
C LYS A 20 6.45 -8.49 -25.05
N ALA A 21 6.08 -7.28 -24.61
CA ALA A 21 4.88 -7.05 -23.83
C ALA A 21 3.65 -7.61 -24.57
N SER A 22 2.89 -8.47 -23.88
CA SER A 22 1.66 -9.01 -24.44
C SER A 22 0.59 -7.91 -24.54
N PRO A 23 -0.47 -8.10 -25.36
CA PRO A 23 -1.60 -7.17 -25.38
C PRO A 23 -2.24 -6.97 -24.00
N ALA A 24 -2.18 -7.99 -23.12
CA ALA A 24 -2.67 -7.88 -21.75
C ALA A 24 -1.77 -6.97 -20.90
N ASP A 25 -0.45 -7.08 -21.04
CA ASP A 25 0.51 -6.24 -20.33
C ASP A 25 0.38 -4.77 -20.72
N VAL A 26 0.18 -4.50 -22.02
CA VAL A 26 -0.05 -3.14 -22.53
C VAL A 26 -1.33 -2.54 -21.94
N ARG A 27 -2.43 -3.31 -21.89
CA ARG A 27 -3.69 -2.85 -21.29
C ARG A 27 -3.52 -2.57 -19.79
N ARG A 28 -2.86 -3.47 -19.07
CA ARG A 28 -2.57 -3.30 -17.63
C ARG A 28 -1.74 -2.04 -17.39
N ASN A 29 -0.65 -1.86 -18.13
CA ASN A 29 0.22 -0.69 -18.00
C ASN A 29 -0.53 0.62 -18.30
N ASN A 30 -1.34 0.66 -19.37
CA ASN A 30 -2.12 1.85 -19.70
C ASN A 30 -3.15 2.18 -18.62
N ARG A 31 -3.80 1.17 -18.04
CA ARG A 31 -4.72 1.36 -16.91
C ARG A 31 -4.00 1.90 -15.68
N SER A 32 -2.83 1.36 -15.34
CA SER A 32 -2.01 1.86 -14.23
C SER A 32 -1.59 3.31 -14.42
N LEU A 33 -1.26 3.72 -15.65
CA LEU A 33 -0.93 5.12 -15.95
C LEU A 33 -2.14 6.05 -15.74
N VAL A 34 -3.31 5.67 -16.26
CA VAL A 34 -4.55 6.46 -16.08
C VAL A 34 -4.94 6.52 -14.61
N PHE A 35 -4.93 5.38 -13.92
CA PHE A 35 -5.22 5.30 -12.50
C PHE A 35 -4.28 6.18 -11.68
N GLY A 36 -2.96 6.11 -11.93
CA GLY A 36 -1.97 6.90 -11.20
C GLY A 36 -2.10 8.41 -11.38
N LEU A 37 -2.72 8.88 -12.46
CA LEU A 37 -3.00 10.31 -12.66
C LEU A 37 -4.32 10.77 -12.00
N LEU A 38 -5.26 9.85 -11.80
CA LEU A 38 -6.57 10.15 -11.19
C LEU A 38 -6.59 9.86 -9.69
N PHE A 39 -5.82 8.89 -9.21
CA PHE A 39 -5.80 8.53 -7.81
C PHE A 39 -4.85 9.45 -7.01
N PRO A 40 -5.22 9.89 -5.79
CA PRO A 40 -6.53 9.66 -5.16
C PRO A 40 -7.61 10.65 -5.62
N ASN A 41 -7.23 11.90 -5.92
CA ASN A 41 -8.18 13.03 -6.06
C ASN A 41 -8.11 13.76 -7.42
N GLY A 42 -7.36 13.21 -8.38
CA GLY A 42 -7.18 13.80 -9.71
C GLY A 42 -8.48 13.80 -10.52
N GLN A 43 -8.75 14.91 -11.20
CA GLN A 43 -9.86 15.05 -12.13
C GLN A 43 -9.33 15.55 -13.46
N LEU A 44 -9.40 14.70 -14.48
CA LEU A 44 -8.80 14.99 -15.79
C LEU A 44 -9.74 14.63 -16.92
N SER A 45 -9.73 15.42 -17.99
CA SER A 45 -10.41 15.03 -19.21
C SER A 45 -9.62 13.93 -19.93
N ARG A 46 -10.29 13.19 -20.83
CA ARG A 46 -9.60 12.23 -21.73
C ARG A 46 -8.47 12.89 -22.53
N ALA A 47 -8.61 14.17 -22.87
CA ALA A 47 -7.58 14.91 -23.60
C ALA A 47 -6.34 15.16 -22.72
N ASP A 48 -6.54 15.50 -21.44
CA ASP A 48 -5.44 15.73 -20.49
C ASP A 48 -4.72 14.43 -20.15
N LEU A 49 -5.48 13.35 -19.92
CA LEU A 49 -4.93 12.01 -19.73
C LEU A 49 -4.05 11.60 -20.92
N GLY A 50 -4.50 11.82 -22.16
CA GLY A 50 -3.70 11.53 -23.35
C GLY A 50 -2.41 12.36 -23.42
N ARG A 51 -2.45 13.65 -23.09
CA ARG A 51 -1.24 14.48 -23.07
C ARG A 51 -0.25 14.05 -22.00
N GLN A 52 -0.71 13.74 -20.79
CA GLN A 52 0.17 13.41 -19.67
C GLN A 52 0.73 11.98 -19.75
N THR A 53 -0.03 11.04 -20.29
CA THR A 53 0.43 9.65 -20.47
C THR A 53 1.19 9.42 -21.77
N GLY A 54 1.06 10.32 -22.76
CA GLY A 54 1.59 10.15 -24.12
C GLY A 54 0.81 9.15 -24.98
N LEU A 55 -0.33 8.64 -24.50
CA LEU A 55 -1.17 7.70 -25.22
C LEU A 55 -1.97 8.38 -26.34
N SER A 56 -2.20 7.65 -27.44
CA SER A 56 -3.04 8.13 -28.53
C SER A 56 -4.49 8.34 -28.08
N ARG A 57 -5.23 9.20 -28.79
CA ARG A 57 -6.65 9.47 -28.50
C ARG A 57 -7.49 8.18 -28.48
N VAL A 58 -7.24 7.27 -29.42
CA VAL A 58 -7.94 5.98 -29.52
C VAL A 58 -7.62 5.10 -28.31
N ALA A 59 -6.35 5.03 -27.90
CA ALA A 59 -5.93 4.24 -26.75
C ALA A 59 -6.55 4.75 -25.45
N ILE A 60 -6.53 6.08 -25.22
CA ILE A 60 -7.17 6.66 -24.02
C ILE A 60 -8.67 6.43 -24.01
N SER A 61 -9.36 6.63 -25.14
CA SER A 61 -10.79 6.36 -25.22
C SER A 61 -11.10 4.90 -24.88
N GLY A 62 -10.32 3.94 -25.41
CA GLY A 62 -10.49 2.52 -25.09
C GLY A 62 -10.27 2.20 -23.61
N VAL A 63 -9.18 2.71 -23.03
CA VAL A 63 -8.84 2.48 -21.61
C VAL A 63 -9.88 3.12 -20.68
N ALA A 64 -10.23 4.39 -20.91
CA ALA A 64 -11.20 5.10 -20.09
C ALA A 64 -12.59 4.45 -20.16
N ASN A 65 -13.03 4.01 -21.34
CA ASN A 65 -14.33 3.35 -21.47
C ASN A 65 -14.35 2.00 -20.75
N SER A 66 -13.31 1.17 -20.89
CA SER A 66 -13.20 -0.08 -20.11
C SER A 66 -13.21 0.18 -18.60
N MET A 67 -12.52 1.23 -18.12
CA MET A 67 -12.53 1.58 -16.69
C MET A 67 -13.89 2.15 -16.23
N LEU A 68 -14.63 2.84 -17.10
CA LEU A 68 -16.01 3.30 -16.83
C LEU A 68 -16.99 2.12 -16.78
N ASP A 69 -16.91 1.20 -17.74
CA ASP A 69 -17.76 0.01 -17.82
C ASP A 69 -17.55 -0.91 -16.61
N GLU A 70 -16.30 -1.00 -16.14
CA GLU A 70 -15.93 -1.70 -14.91
C GLU A 70 -16.23 -0.88 -13.64
N GLY A 71 -16.65 0.38 -13.77
CA GLY A 71 -16.92 1.33 -12.69
C GLY A 71 -15.74 1.56 -11.74
N LEU A 72 -14.53 1.62 -12.29
CA LEU A 72 -13.31 2.05 -11.59
C LEU A 72 -13.13 3.57 -11.60
N ILE A 73 -13.71 4.21 -12.61
CA ILE A 73 -13.76 5.66 -12.75
C ILE A 73 -15.20 6.10 -13.02
N CYS A 74 -15.49 7.35 -12.72
CA CYS A 74 -16.80 7.97 -12.96
C CYS A 74 -16.64 9.36 -13.61
N GLU A 75 -17.73 9.88 -14.16
CA GLU A 75 -17.77 11.25 -14.71
C GLU A 75 -18.03 12.25 -13.58
N SER A 76 -17.06 13.10 -13.26
CA SER A 76 -17.09 14.02 -12.10
C SER A 76 -17.57 15.44 -12.45
N GLY A 77 -18.01 15.67 -13.68
CA GLY A 77 -18.51 16.96 -14.17
C GLY A 77 -17.84 17.43 -15.45
N PHE A 78 -17.76 18.75 -15.64
CA PHE A 78 -17.18 19.36 -16.84
C PHE A 78 -16.01 20.28 -16.47
N ASP A 79 -14.99 20.31 -17.33
CA ASP A 79 -13.88 21.25 -17.17
C ASP A 79 -14.38 22.71 -17.31
N VAL A 80 -14.34 23.44 -16.19
CA VAL A 80 -14.73 24.86 -16.10
C VAL A 80 -13.66 25.81 -16.64
N ASN A 81 -12.42 25.35 -16.77
CA ASN A 81 -11.28 26.12 -17.28
C ASN A 81 -11.02 25.91 -18.78
N ALA A 82 -11.79 25.03 -19.43
CA ALA A 82 -11.78 24.87 -20.88
C ALA A 82 -12.14 26.21 -21.56
N SER A 83 -11.15 26.82 -22.21
CA SER A 83 -11.31 28.07 -22.96
C SER A 83 -12.50 27.97 -23.93
N SER A 84 -13.27 29.05 -24.09
CA SER A 84 -14.60 29.07 -24.74
C SER A 84 -14.67 28.64 -26.23
N LYS A 85 -13.56 28.16 -26.81
CA LYS A 85 -13.49 27.59 -28.16
C LYS A 85 -13.25 26.07 -28.10
N GLY A 86 -14.25 25.33 -27.61
CA GLY A 86 -14.27 23.86 -27.65
C GLY A 86 -15.41 23.26 -26.83
N LYS A 87 -15.89 22.07 -27.22
CA LYS A 87 -16.85 21.29 -26.40
C LYS A 87 -16.15 20.96 -25.07
N ARG A 88 -16.74 21.37 -23.95
CA ARG A 88 -16.22 21.08 -22.60
C ARG A 88 -15.99 19.57 -22.46
N GLY A 89 -14.76 19.19 -22.14
CA GLY A 89 -14.44 17.79 -21.86
C GLY A 89 -15.07 17.36 -20.56
N THR A 90 -15.72 16.19 -20.54
CA THR A 90 -16.15 15.56 -19.29
C THR A 90 -14.92 15.17 -18.48
N LEU A 91 -14.91 15.54 -17.20
CA LEU A 91 -13.87 15.16 -16.25
C LEU A 91 -14.12 13.74 -15.77
N LEU A 92 -13.04 12.99 -15.61
CA LEU A 92 -13.03 11.65 -15.06
C LEU A 92 -12.31 11.67 -13.72
N SER A 93 -12.81 10.91 -12.75
CA SER A 93 -12.18 10.68 -11.44
C SER A 93 -12.28 9.20 -11.06
N ILE A 94 -11.51 8.76 -10.06
CA ILE A 94 -11.70 7.43 -9.46
C ILE A 94 -13.06 7.36 -8.78
N ASP A 95 -13.78 6.26 -8.96
CA ASP A 95 -14.94 5.93 -8.12
C ASP A 95 -14.42 5.20 -6.87
N THR A 96 -14.34 5.92 -5.75
CA THR A 96 -13.66 5.44 -4.55
C THR A 96 -14.56 4.60 -3.66
N SER A 97 -15.89 4.77 -3.74
CA SER A 97 -16.85 4.20 -2.80
C SER A 97 -17.38 2.82 -3.20
N ARG A 98 -17.16 2.41 -4.45
CA ARG A 98 -17.69 1.16 -4.99
C ARG A 98 -16.88 -0.08 -4.62
N LEU A 99 -15.58 0.08 -4.45
CA LEU A 99 -14.66 -1.02 -4.15
C LEU A 99 -14.17 -0.93 -2.72
N HIS A 100 -14.03 -2.10 -2.10
CA HIS A 100 -13.66 -2.24 -0.70
C HIS A 100 -12.36 -3.00 -0.54
N ILE A 101 -11.59 -2.59 0.47
CA ILE A 101 -10.37 -3.27 0.90
C ILE A 101 -10.55 -3.66 2.36
N ILE A 102 -10.24 -4.92 2.68
CA ILE A 102 -10.10 -5.34 4.08
C ILE A 102 -8.66 -5.05 4.48
N SER A 103 -8.46 -4.29 5.55
CA SER A 103 -7.14 -4.00 6.11
C SER A 103 -7.04 -4.57 7.52
N VAL A 104 -5.88 -5.17 7.84
CA VAL A 104 -5.57 -5.71 9.16
C VAL A 104 -4.24 -5.14 9.62
N ASP A 105 -4.20 -4.59 10.83
CA ASP A 105 -3.01 -4.08 11.49
C ASP A 105 -2.63 -5.03 12.65
N LEU A 106 -1.44 -5.61 12.53
CA LEU A 106 -0.79 -6.51 13.48
C LEU A 106 0.52 -5.89 14.00
N SER A 107 0.61 -4.56 14.00
CA SER A 107 1.77 -3.82 14.52
C SER A 107 1.93 -3.94 16.03
N GLN A 108 0.90 -4.42 16.74
CA GLN A 108 0.86 -4.55 18.20
C GLN A 108 0.75 -6.01 18.63
N GLU A 109 1.45 -6.36 19.72
CA GLU A 109 1.60 -7.72 20.26
C GLU A 109 0.28 -8.39 20.65
N HIS A 110 -0.61 -7.64 21.32
CA HIS A 110 -1.87 -8.16 21.88
C HIS A 110 -3.10 -7.45 21.32
N LEU A 111 -2.97 -6.80 20.16
CA LEU A 111 -4.08 -6.10 19.53
C LEU A 111 -4.03 -6.30 18.02
N ALA A 112 -5.04 -7.00 17.50
CA ALA A 112 -5.31 -7.04 16.07
C ALA A 112 -6.43 -6.04 15.77
N GLN A 113 -6.17 -5.08 14.88
CA GLN A 113 -7.17 -4.14 14.41
C GLN A 113 -7.48 -4.46 12.97
N GLY A 114 -8.73 -4.31 12.55
CA GLY A 114 -9.08 -4.41 11.16
C GLY A 114 -10.20 -3.48 10.76
N ALA A 115 -10.25 -3.17 9.47
CA ALA A 115 -11.25 -2.30 8.90
C ALA A 115 -11.62 -2.75 7.49
N VAL A 116 -12.86 -2.52 7.11
CA VAL A 116 -13.24 -2.46 5.69
C VAL A 116 -13.26 -1.00 5.30
N THR A 117 -12.52 -0.65 4.26
CA THR A 117 -12.41 0.73 3.77
C THR A 117 -12.78 0.84 2.31
N ASP A 118 -13.16 2.04 1.90
CA ASP A 118 -13.18 2.44 0.50
C ASP A 118 -11.74 2.59 -0.05
N LEU A 119 -11.57 3.00 -1.32
CA LEU A 119 -10.25 3.18 -1.93
C LEU A 119 -9.44 4.36 -1.36
N LEU A 120 -10.06 5.28 -0.61
CA LEU A 120 -9.39 6.38 0.07
C LEU A 120 -9.03 6.04 1.53
N GLY A 121 -9.27 4.79 1.96
CA GLY A 121 -9.03 4.37 3.33
C GLY A 121 -10.11 4.84 4.31
N THR A 122 -11.26 5.32 3.81
CA THR A 122 -12.38 5.72 4.65
C THR A 122 -13.05 4.47 5.22
N PRO A 123 -13.07 4.29 6.55
CA PRO A 123 -13.62 3.10 7.17
C PRO A 123 -15.14 3.06 7.05
N GLN A 124 -15.67 1.93 6.58
CA GLN A 124 -17.08 1.60 6.65
C GLN A 124 -17.38 0.72 7.86
N GLN A 125 -16.45 -0.19 8.16
CA GLN A 125 -16.49 -1.04 9.34
C GLN A 125 -15.11 -1.06 10.01
N ARG A 126 -15.09 -1.16 11.33
CA ARG A 126 -13.87 -1.31 12.14
C ARG A 126 -14.11 -2.31 13.24
N MET A 127 -13.06 -3.04 13.57
CA MET A 127 -13.09 -3.99 14.66
C MET A 127 -11.71 -4.15 15.26
N GLU A 128 -11.70 -4.46 16.54
CA GLU A 128 -10.49 -4.69 17.31
C GLU A 128 -10.65 -5.97 18.12
N MET A 129 -9.61 -6.80 18.14
CA MET A 129 -9.50 -7.97 18.99
C MET A 129 -8.33 -7.75 19.94
N ALA A 130 -8.65 -7.31 21.15
CA ALA A 130 -7.68 -7.14 22.22
C ALA A 130 -7.50 -8.46 22.99
N LEU A 131 -6.24 -8.82 23.23
CA LEU A 131 -5.85 -10.01 23.96
C LEU A 131 -5.30 -9.67 25.34
N GLY A 132 -5.49 -10.58 26.29
CA GLY A 132 -4.80 -10.51 27.57
C GLY A 132 -3.29 -10.77 27.40
N PRO A 133 -2.44 -10.34 28.36
CA PRO A 133 -0.97 -10.44 28.25
C PRO A 133 -0.43 -11.87 28.04
N ASP A 134 -1.20 -12.88 28.45
CA ASP A 134 -0.83 -14.29 28.32
C ASP A 134 -1.33 -14.93 27.01
N ASN A 135 -1.93 -14.14 26.11
CA ASN A 135 -2.47 -14.62 24.84
C ASN A 135 -1.80 -13.91 23.66
N ASP A 136 -1.42 -14.72 22.67
CA ASP A 136 -0.79 -14.25 21.45
C ASP A 136 -1.79 -14.22 20.30
N ILE A 137 -1.58 -13.28 19.38
CA ILE A 137 -2.31 -13.27 18.11
C ILE A 137 -1.93 -14.54 17.34
N ASN A 138 -2.93 -15.23 16.82
CA ASN A 138 -2.75 -16.39 15.96
C ASN A 138 -3.52 -16.24 14.64
N ALA A 139 -3.23 -17.11 13.68
CA ALA A 139 -3.82 -17.05 12.34
C ALA A 139 -5.35 -17.26 12.34
N ASP A 140 -5.88 -18.11 13.23
CA ASP A 140 -7.32 -18.36 13.31
C ASP A 140 -8.09 -17.12 13.78
N MET A 141 -7.52 -16.35 14.70
CA MET A 141 -8.09 -15.06 15.09
C MET A 141 -8.14 -14.08 13.91
N ILE A 142 -7.12 -14.06 13.06
CA ILE A 142 -7.10 -13.17 11.88
C ILE A 142 -8.17 -13.61 10.88
N VAL A 143 -8.35 -14.91 10.68
CA VAL A 143 -9.46 -15.45 9.87
C VAL A 143 -10.80 -15.00 10.45
N GLN A 144 -11.00 -15.12 11.77
CA GLN A 144 -12.23 -14.67 12.43
C GLN A 144 -12.46 -13.16 12.28
N LEU A 145 -11.42 -12.35 12.44
CA LEU A 145 -11.47 -10.90 12.26
C LEU A 145 -11.94 -10.54 10.84
N VAL A 146 -11.31 -11.15 9.83
CA VAL A 146 -11.64 -10.93 8.41
C VAL A 146 -13.04 -11.44 8.07
N ASP A 147 -13.46 -12.60 8.58
CA ASP A 147 -14.81 -13.14 8.40
C ASP A 147 -15.87 -12.19 8.95
N GLN A 148 -15.65 -11.66 10.16
CA GLN A 148 -16.59 -10.74 10.79
C GLN A 148 -16.64 -9.40 10.04
N LEU A 149 -15.50 -8.82 9.69
CA LEU A 149 -15.41 -7.55 8.94
C LEU A 149 -16.10 -7.58 7.57
N ARG A 150 -16.18 -8.75 6.91
CA ARG A 150 -16.81 -8.84 5.59
C ARG A 150 -18.29 -9.23 5.62
N THR A 151 -18.88 -9.45 6.80
CA THR A 151 -20.22 -10.06 6.92
C THR A 151 -21.31 -9.27 6.19
N ASP A 152 -21.25 -7.94 6.26
CA ASP A 152 -22.26 -7.05 5.66
C ASP A 152 -21.77 -6.37 4.37
N ILE A 153 -20.67 -6.85 3.80
CA ILE A 153 -20.04 -6.28 2.60
C ILE A 153 -20.22 -7.27 1.45
N ASP A 154 -20.67 -6.77 0.31
CA ASP A 154 -20.78 -7.58 -0.90
C ASP A 154 -19.39 -8.08 -1.32
N ALA A 155 -19.22 -9.41 -1.36
CA ALA A 155 -17.95 -10.05 -1.66
C ALA A 155 -17.39 -9.64 -3.04
N ASP A 156 -18.26 -9.36 -4.02
CA ASP A 156 -17.85 -8.95 -5.37
C ASP A 156 -17.24 -7.55 -5.42
N THR A 157 -17.43 -6.76 -4.36
CA THR A 157 -16.84 -5.42 -4.22
C THR A 157 -15.50 -5.43 -3.50
N ILE A 158 -15.12 -6.54 -2.87
CA ILE A 158 -13.87 -6.67 -2.11
C ILE A 158 -12.74 -7.03 -3.07
N ILE A 159 -11.77 -6.14 -3.23
CA ILE A 159 -10.67 -6.33 -4.19
C ILE A 159 -9.42 -6.96 -3.60
N GLY A 160 -9.35 -7.10 -2.27
CA GLY A 160 -8.22 -7.72 -1.60
C GLY A 160 -8.16 -7.49 -0.10
N ILE A 161 -7.19 -8.14 0.52
CA ILE A 161 -6.83 -7.99 1.94
C ILE A 161 -5.41 -7.43 2.03
N GLY A 162 -5.25 -6.32 2.76
CA GLY A 162 -3.95 -5.74 3.10
C GLY A 162 -3.62 -6.00 4.58
N ILE A 163 -2.40 -6.42 4.88
CA ILE A 163 -1.96 -6.69 6.26
C ILE A 163 -0.66 -5.94 6.54
N ALA A 164 -0.68 -5.12 7.59
CA ALA A 164 0.52 -4.56 8.20
C ALA A 164 0.98 -5.51 9.31
N ALA A 165 2.20 -6.03 9.21
CA ALA A 165 2.77 -6.93 10.20
C ALA A 165 4.13 -6.41 10.69
N THR A 166 4.46 -6.70 11.95
CA THR A 166 5.81 -6.43 12.46
C THR A 166 6.82 -7.45 11.91
N GLY A 167 8.09 -7.03 11.82
CA GLY A 167 9.19 -7.91 11.45
C GLY A 167 9.44 -8.03 9.95
N VAL A 168 10.12 -9.11 9.55
CA VAL A 168 10.58 -9.33 8.17
C VAL A 168 9.52 -10.08 7.38
N VAL A 169 9.05 -9.48 6.30
CA VAL A 169 8.05 -10.06 5.39
C VAL A 169 8.65 -10.22 4.00
N GLU A 170 8.60 -11.43 3.46
CA GLU A 170 9.10 -11.77 2.13
C GLU A 170 8.00 -12.55 1.38
N ASP A 171 7.60 -12.06 0.20
CA ASP A 171 6.56 -12.67 -0.64
C ASP A 171 5.23 -12.98 0.10
N GLY A 172 4.94 -12.23 1.16
CA GLY A 172 3.78 -12.42 2.05
C GLY A 172 3.90 -13.59 3.04
N VAL A 173 5.09 -14.15 3.20
CA VAL A 173 5.47 -14.98 4.34
C VAL A 173 6.10 -14.09 5.40
N ILE A 174 5.65 -14.21 6.64
CA ILE A 174 6.26 -13.54 7.79
C ILE A 174 7.44 -14.42 8.22
N ARG A 175 8.65 -14.03 7.81
CA ARG A 175 9.89 -14.79 8.07
C ARG A 175 10.23 -14.80 9.54
N GLU A 176 10.16 -13.65 10.17
CA GLU A 176 10.42 -13.47 11.59
C GLU A 176 9.66 -12.26 12.11
N SER A 177 8.90 -12.45 13.18
CA SER A 177 8.36 -11.37 14.01
C SER A 177 8.61 -11.70 15.47
N THR A 178 9.48 -10.93 16.11
CA THR A 178 9.77 -11.07 17.54
C THR A 178 8.60 -10.62 18.41
N VAL A 179 7.84 -9.62 17.95
CA VAL A 179 6.67 -9.07 18.64
C VAL A 179 5.49 -10.05 18.60
N LEU A 180 5.28 -10.76 17.48
CA LEU A 180 4.18 -11.72 17.34
C LEU A 180 4.60 -13.16 17.68
N GLY A 181 5.89 -13.40 17.93
CA GLY A 181 6.43 -14.74 18.16
C GLY A 181 6.36 -15.66 16.93
N TRP A 182 6.25 -15.12 15.73
CA TRP A 182 6.05 -15.89 14.50
C TRP A 182 7.34 -16.11 13.72
N ARG A 183 7.42 -17.27 13.07
CA ARG A 183 8.53 -17.66 12.20
C ARG A 183 8.04 -18.47 11.01
N ASP A 184 8.47 -18.09 9.81
CA ASP A 184 8.13 -18.73 8.54
C ASP A 184 6.62 -19.01 8.36
N LEU A 185 5.77 -18.06 8.76
CA LEU A 185 4.31 -18.19 8.67
C LEU A 185 3.80 -17.70 7.31
N ASP A 186 3.26 -18.61 6.49
CA ASP A 186 2.56 -18.31 5.24
C ASP A 186 1.12 -17.82 5.49
N LEU A 187 1.01 -16.62 6.06
CA LEU A 187 -0.30 -16.01 6.34
C LEU A 187 -1.03 -15.62 5.04
N ARG A 188 -0.30 -15.16 4.00
CA ARG A 188 -0.89 -14.84 2.69
C ARG A 188 -1.62 -16.06 2.12
N GLY A 189 -0.91 -17.18 1.93
CA GLY A 189 -1.48 -18.36 1.31
C GLY A 189 -2.64 -18.94 2.13
N MET A 190 -2.59 -18.87 3.46
CA MET A 190 -3.71 -19.26 4.32
C MET A 190 -4.98 -18.44 4.03
N LEU A 191 -4.85 -17.12 4.00
CA LEU A 191 -5.98 -16.22 3.78
C LEU A 191 -6.49 -16.27 2.34
N GLU A 192 -5.60 -16.35 1.34
CA GLU A 192 -5.98 -16.52 -0.06
C GLU A 192 -6.79 -17.81 -0.27
N ARG A 193 -6.37 -18.93 0.32
CA ARG A 193 -7.12 -20.20 0.26
C ARG A 193 -8.48 -20.12 0.96
N ARG A 194 -8.56 -19.39 2.07
CA ARG A 194 -9.79 -19.29 2.89
C ARG A 194 -10.83 -18.37 2.28
N PHE A 195 -10.40 -17.26 1.66
CA PHE A 195 -11.28 -16.18 1.23
C PHE A 195 -11.38 -16.02 -0.29
N GLY A 196 -10.41 -16.52 -1.06
CA GLY A 196 -10.38 -16.35 -2.51
C GLY A 196 -10.00 -14.95 -2.98
N PHE A 197 -9.67 -14.03 -2.07
CA PHE A 197 -9.20 -12.69 -2.39
C PHE A 197 -7.67 -12.65 -2.48
N PRO A 198 -7.09 -11.79 -3.33
CA PRO A 198 -5.67 -11.47 -3.27
C PRO A 198 -5.29 -10.91 -1.91
N VAL A 199 -4.19 -11.38 -1.32
CA VAL A 199 -3.71 -10.89 -0.03
C VAL A 199 -2.33 -10.28 -0.18
N THR A 200 -2.11 -9.11 0.40
CA THR A 200 -0.79 -8.46 0.45
C THR A 200 -0.41 -8.22 1.90
N ILE A 201 0.81 -8.62 2.26
CA ILE A 201 1.38 -8.42 3.59
C ILE A 201 2.65 -7.60 3.43
N SER A 202 2.81 -6.60 4.28
CA SER A 202 4.00 -5.76 4.32
C SER A 202 4.36 -5.42 5.76
N ASN A 203 5.62 -5.03 5.96
CA ASN A 203 6.09 -4.48 7.22
C ASN A 203 5.28 -3.23 7.59
N ASP A 204 4.97 -3.08 8.89
CA ASP A 204 4.14 -2.01 9.42
C ASP A 204 4.73 -0.60 9.23
N VAL A 205 6.05 -0.46 9.26
CA VAL A 205 6.75 0.82 8.98
C VAL A 205 6.61 1.20 7.52
N VAL A 206 6.72 0.23 6.60
CA VAL A 206 6.47 0.44 5.17
C VAL A 206 5.01 0.82 4.92
N CYS A 207 4.06 0.14 5.55
CA CYS A 207 2.63 0.49 5.48
C CYS A 207 2.38 1.92 5.96
N SER A 208 2.99 2.31 7.09
CA SER A 208 2.88 3.66 7.66
C SER A 208 3.46 4.72 6.70
N MET A 209 4.62 4.45 6.11
CA MET A 209 5.23 5.30 5.08
C MET A 209 4.30 5.48 3.87
N LEU A 210 3.71 4.40 3.37
CA LEU A 210 2.79 4.48 2.23
C LEU A 210 1.49 5.23 2.59
N ALA A 211 0.99 5.07 3.81
CA ALA A 211 -0.16 5.84 4.29
C ALA A 211 0.15 7.35 4.27
N GLU A 212 1.32 7.77 4.76
CA GLU A 212 1.75 9.17 4.65
C GLU A 212 1.92 9.63 3.21
N ARG A 213 2.47 8.78 2.33
CA ARG A 213 2.66 9.11 0.91
C ARG A 213 1.34 9.36 0.17
N PHE A 214 0.31 8.56 0.44
CA PHE A 214 -0.95 8.63 -0.32
C PHE A 214 -2.04 9.46 0.35
N PHE A 215 -2.06 9.51 1.68
CA PHE A 215 -3.14 10.14 2.45
C PHE A 215 -2.65 11.21 3.44
N GLY A 216 -1.34 11.32 3.65
CA GLY A 216 -0.71 12.29 4.54
C GLY A 216 0.13 13.31 3.79
N HIS A 217 1.29 13.63 4.35
CA HIS A 217 2.18 14.70 3.84
C HIS A 217 3.45 14.16 3.17
N GLY A 218 3.49 12.87 2.83
CA GLY A 218 4.65 12.20 2.26
C GLY A 218 4.85 12.52 0.78
N ASP A 219 6.09 12.80 0.39
CA ASP A 219 6.51 12.97 -1.00
C ASP A 219 6.90 11.65 -1.66
N LYS A 220 6.99 11.64 -3.00
CA LYS A 220 7.42 10.49 -3.82
C LYS A 220 8.79 9.92 -3.43
N SER A 221 9.64 10.76 -2.84
CA SER A 221 10.97 10.39 -2.37
C SER A 221 11.13 10.86 -0.94
N MET A 222 11.19 9.93 0.01
CA MET A 222 11.25 10.25 1.44
C MET A 222 11.89 9.14 2.27
N LEU A 223 12.44 9.52 3.43
CA LEU A 223 12.79 8.61 4.52
C LEU A 223 11.77 8.79 5.63
N PHE A 224 11.01 7.74 5.91
CA PHE A 224 10.06 7.71 7.01
C PHE A 224 10.69 7.02 8.22
N ILE A 225 10.54 7.60 9.41
CA ILE A 225 11.06 7.04 10.66
C ILE A 225 9.89 6.91 11.64
N LYS A 226 9.57 5.67 12.02
CA LYS A 226 8.56 5.37 13.04
C LYS A 226 9.26 5.24 14.39
N ILE A 227 8.89 6.09 15.34
CA ILE A 227 9.35 6.01 16.74
C ILE A 227 8.15 5.68 17.61
N ASP A 228 8.11 4.46 18.11
CA ASP A 228 7.03 3.97 18.97
C ASP A 228 7.63 3.08 20.09
N ARG A 229 7.14 1.84 20.26
CA ARG A 229 7.79 0.81 21.09
C ARG A 229 9.21 0.50 20.60
N GLY A 230 9.37 0.47 19.27
CA GLY A 230 10.65 0.32 18.59
C GLY A 230 11.02 1.54 17.75
N ILE A 231 12.13 1.44 17.04
CA ILE A 231 12.53 2.41 16.01
C ILE A 231 12.76 1.63 14.73
N GLY A 232 12.00 2.00 13.70
CA GLY A 232 12.16 1.49 12.34
C GLY A 232 12.09 2.63 11.34
N ALA A 233 12.61 2.38 10.15
CA ALA A 233 12.55 3.30 9.04
C ALA A 233 12.08 2.60 7.77
N ALA A 234 11.60 3.38 6.82
CA ALA A 234 11.34 2.92 5.46
C ALA A 234 11.75 4.03 4.50
N THR A 235 12.29 3.64 3.34
CA THR A 235 12.74 4.60 2.33
C THR A 235 11.92 4.40 1.07
N LEU A 236 11.44 5.51 0.52
CA LEU A 236 10.75 5.61 -0.77
C LEU A 236 11.61 6.46 -1.70
N ILE A 237 11.82 6.00 -2.93
CA ILE A 237 12.50 6.75 -3.99
C ILE A 237 11.64 6.67 -5.25
N ASP A 238 11.13 7.81 -5.71
CA ASP A 238 10.26 7.93 -6.87
C ASP A 238 9.08 6.93 -6.86
N ASP A 239 8.36 6.85 -5.73
CA ASP A 239 7.27 5.90 -5.46
C ASP A 239 7.68 4.41 -5.42
N VAL A 240 8.98 4.12 -5.37
CA VAL A 240 9.52 2.76 -5.22
C VAL A 240 10.06 2.57 -3.81
N THR A 241 9.50 1.60 -3.08
CA THR A 241 9.98 1.22 -1.75
C THR A 241 11.34 0.54 -1.84
N VAL A 242 12.29 1.00 -1.04
CA VAL A 242 13.59 0.34 -0.86
C VAL A 242 13.44 -0.75 0.20
N ILE A 243 13.36 -2.00 -0.27
CA ILE A 243 13.15 -3.18 0.58
C ILE A 243 14.46 -3.67 1.23
N GLY A 244 15.61 -3.42 0.58
CA GLY A 244 16.91 -3.91 1.01
C GLY A 244 17.12 -5.41 0.76
N GLN A 245 18.32 -5.92 1.07
CA GLN A 245 18.61 -7.35 1.02
C GLN A 245 17.88 -8.07 2.16
N ASN A 246 17.36 -9.28 1.90
CA ASN A 246 16.62 -10.11 2.88
C ASN A 246 15.36 -9.43 3.45
N HIS A 247 14.79 -8.42 2.79
CA HIS A 247 13.59 -7.71 3.25
C HIS A 247 13.71 -7.04 4.62
N ALA A 248 14.94 -6.74 5.05
CA ALA A 248 15.27 -6.11 6.34
C ALA A 248 15.74 -4.65 6.20
N GLY A 249 15.42 -4.00 5.07
CA GLY A 249 15.72 -2.60 4.86
C GLY A 249 14.98 -1.73 5.87
N GLY A 250 15.72 -0.82 6.53
CA GLY A 250 15.11 0.13 7.47
C GLY A 250 15.04 -0.32 8.93
N GLU A 251 15.65 -1.46 9.27
CA GLU A 251 15.84 -1.93 10.67
C GLU A 251 16.88 -1.10 11.45
N ILE A 252 16.77 0.23 11.40
CA ILE A 252 17.73 1.19 11.97
C ILE A 252 17.80 1.11 13.50
N GLY A 253 16.77 0.57 14.14
CA GLY A 253 16.77 0.31 15.57
C GLY A 253 17.87 -0.66 15.99
N HIS A 254 18.35 -1.52 15.09
CA HIS A 254 19.41 -2.49 15.36
C HIS A 254 20.83 -1.95 15.10
N ILE A 255 20.96 -0.69 14.65
CA ILE A 255 22.26 -0.04 14.51
C ILE A 255 22.84 0.20 15.91
N SER A 256 24.03 -0.35 16.17
CA SER A 256 24.75 -0.08 17.42
C SER A 256 25.22 1.37 17.44
N LEU A 257 24.78 2.11 18.44
CA LEU A 257 25.15 3.52 18.63
C LEU A 257 26.50 3.68 19.33
N ASP A 258 26.95 2.66 20.04
CA ASP A 258 28.23 2.66 20.73
C ASP A 258 28.77 1.21 20.79
N PRO A 259 29.97 0.97 20.20
CA PRO A 259 30.58 -0.34 20.14
C PRO A 259 30.76 -1.03 21.49
N GLU A 260 30.87 -0.26 22.59
CA GLU A 260 31.12 -0.79 23.94
C GLU A 260 29.87 -1.38 24.60
N TRP A 261 28.67 -1.12 24.09
CA TRP A 261 27.40 -1.51 24.74
C TRP A 261 26.96 -2.94 24.40
N GLY A 262 27.78 -3.65 23.63
CA GLY A 262 27.43 -4.96 23.07
C GLY A 262 26.30 -4.85 22.04
N CYS A 263 26.07 -5.94 21.31
CA CYS A 263 24.90 -6.04 20.45
C CYS A 263 23.67 -6.06 21.38
N CYS A 264 22.75 -5.08 21.29
CA CYS A 264 21.49 -5.16 22.01
C CYS A 264 20.65 -6.29 21.41
N VAL A 265 20.82 -7.52 21.92
CA VAL A 265 20.16 -8.75 21.40
C VAL A 265 18.67 -8.83 21.80
N ARG A 266 18.19 -7.93 22.66
CA ARG A 266 16.76 -7.81 22.99
C ARG A 266 16.26 -6.44 22.56
N ALA A 267 15.19 -6.43 21.78
CA ALA A 267 14.46 -5.29 21.24
C ALA A 267 14.24 -4.15 22.26
N ALA A 268 15.25 -3.31 22.44
CA ALA A 268 15.18 -2.06 23.20
C ALA A 268 15.95 -0.96 22.46
N SER A 269 15.77 -0.89 21.15
CA SER A 269 16.31 0.18 20.31
C SER A 269 15.77 1.54 20.78
N ALA A 270 14.47 1.65 21.10
CA ALA A 270 13.91 2.89 21.64
C ALA A 270 14.58 3.33 22.96
N GLY A 271 14.96 2.41 23.84
CA GLY A 271 15.64 2.71 25.11
C GLY A 271 17.07 3.22 24.91
N ALA A 272 17.83 2.61 24.00
CA ALA A 272 19.20 3.04 23.65
C ALA A 272 19.19 4.42 22.99
N TRP A 273 18.30 4.63 22.01
CA TRP A 273 18.16 5.90 21.31
C TRP A 273 17.61 7.03 22.20
N ARG A 274 16.62 6.77 23.06
CA ARG A 274 16.13 7.77 24.05
C ARG A 274 17.20 8.12 25.08
N ARG A 275 17.98 7.14 25.55
CA ARG A 275 19.08 7.37 26.50
C ARG A 275 20.23 8.16 25.86
N TRP A 276 20.48 7.97 24.56
CA TRP A 276 21.42 8.78 23.79
C TRP A 276 20.92 10.22 23.58
N SER A 277 19.63 10.41 23.24
CA SER A 277 19.09 11.76 22.97
C SER A 277 19.08 12.68 24.20
N HIS A 278 18.98 12.12 25.41
CA HIS A 278 19.00 12.87 26.68
C HIS A 278 20.42 13.16 27.22
N ARG A 279 21.49 12.71 26.53
CA ARG A 279 22.89 12.97 26.93
C ARG A 279 23.49 14.25 26.32
N ARG A 280 22.69 15.10 25.68
CA ARG A 280 23.12 16.44 25.23
C ARG A 280 22.65 17.53 26.17
#